data_AF-B4R1F2-F1
#
_entry.id   AF-B4R1F2-F1
#
_cell.length_a   1.000
_cell.length_b   1.000
_cell.length_c   1.000
_cell.angle_alpha   90.00
_cell.angle_beta   90.00
_cell.angle_gamma   90.00
#
_symmetry.space_group_name_H-M   'P 1'
#
loop_
_entity.id
_entity.type
_entity.pdbx_description
1 polymer ?
#
loop_
_entity_poly.entity_id
_entity_poly.type
_entity_poly.pdbx_seq_one_letter_code
_entity_poly.pdbx_strand_id
1 'polypeptide(L)'
;MGSTTKFVNEFCDIMDSYGGRDKVMKALCYSAKLVAGYHAKRNPDLAKRYATASSRISGARATLRLIDDIPMIQYALEYGLGENEPDRVMQVLGVTANIVDLLYYPIEKVCWLAEHKIVDVKNADNWDNVNSIFWVLSVYLNLMRTMRNFSLNQEKLNRTKNINELDVKTLTKHRLEMVSIVRISLDFVHAVSTLPKGYLWGGKLSTLQVGAIGTISAGLGIYQIFAKRRLNK
;
A
#
# COMPACT_ATOMS: atom_id res chain seq x y z
N MET A 1 15.57 -22.13 -21.70
CA MET A 1 14.20 -21.58 -21.51
C MET A 1 14.12 -20.24 -22.21
N GLY A 2 13.10 -20.01 -23.03
CA GLY A 2 12.91 -18.72 -23.70
C GLY A 2 12.64 -17.60 -22.69
N SER A 3 13.00 -16.35 -23.06
CA SER A 3 12.80 -15.15 -22.24
C SER A 3 11.35 -15.01 -21.76
N THR A 4 10.39 -15.33 -22.63
CA THR A 4 8.95 -15.32 -22.32
C THR A 4 8.58 -16.34 -21.24
N THR A 5 9.06 -17.58 -21.35
CA THR A 5 8.79 -18.63 -20.35
C THR A 5 9.35 -18.25 -18.99
N LYS A 6 10.55 -17.65 -18.96
CA LYS A 6 11.16 -17.15 -17.72
C LYS A 6 10.31 -16.06 -17.07
N PHE A 7 9.84 -15.08 -17.86
CA PHE A 7 8.99 -14.00 -17.35
C PHE A 7 7.65 -14.51 -16.82
N VAL A 8 6.99 -15.42 -17.53
CA VAL A 8 5.72 -16.02 -17.11
C VAL A 8 5.89 -16.76 -15.78
N ASN A 9 6.94 -17.57 -15.64
CA ASN A 9 7.22 -18.26 -14.37
C ASN A 9 7.49 -17.26 -13.24
N GLU A 10 8.30 -16.23 -13.48
CA GLU A 10 8.54 -15.18 -12.47
C GLU A 10 7.23 -14.49 -12.05
N PHE A 11 6.30 -14.26 -12.98
CA PHE A 11 5.01 -13.66 -12.68
C PHE A 11 4.09 -14.61 -11.90
N CYS A 12 4.02 -15.90 -12.28
CA CYS A 12 3.28 -16.92 -11.52
C CYS A 12 3.75 -16.99 -10.08
N ASP A 13 5.07 -17.05 -9.87
CA ASP A 13 5.65 -17.05 -8.53
C ASP A 13 5.22 -15.80 -7.70
N ILE A 14 5.03 -14.64 -8.34
CA ILE A 14 4.54 -13.43 -7.64
C ILE A 14 3.11 -13.67 -7.18
N MET A 15 2.27 -14.16 -8.10
CA MET A 15 0.88 -14.47 -7.80
C MET A 15 0.74 -15.56 -6.76
N ASP A 16 1.72 -16.44 -6.53
CA ASP A 16 1.60 -17.44 -5.49
C ASP A 16 1.63 -16.86 -4.07
N SER A 17 2.25 -15.68 -3.90
CA SER A 17 2.29 -14.98 -2.61
C SER A 17 1.04 -14.11 -2.37
N TYR A 18 0.55 -14.05 -1.13
CA TYR A 18 -0.55 -13.16 -0.72
C TYR A 18 -0.28 -11.70 -1.12
N GLY A 19 0.89 -11.17 -0.75
CA GLY A 19 1.29 -9.80 -1.07
C GLY A 19 1.38 -9.53 -2.58
N GLY A 20 1.87 -10.50 -3.36
CA GLY A 20 1.92 -10.38 -4.81
C GLY A 20 0.53 -10.34 -5.45
N ARG A 21 -0.40 -11.20 -5.01
CA ARG A 21 -1.81 -11.15 -5.45
C ARG A 21 -2.44 -9.79 -5.13
N ASP A 22 -2.25 -9.28 -3.91
CA ASP A 22 -2.80 -7.96 -3.56
C ASP A 22 -2.27 -6.87 -4.48
N LYS A 23 -0.96 -6.84 -4.81
CA LYS A 23 -0.41 -5.83 -5.73
C LYS A 23 -0.98 -5.95 -7.14
N VAL A 24 -1.15 -7.17 -7.65
CA VAL A 24 -1.76 -7.39 -8.98
C VAL A 24 -3.23 -6.97 -8.97
N MET A 25 -3.99 -7.35 -7.93
CA MET A 25 -5.39 -6.95 -7.75
C MET A 25 -5.52 -5.43 -7.62
N LYS A 26 -4.61 -4.78 -6.90
CA LYS A 26 -4.52 -3.32 -6.80
C LYS A 26 -4.30 -2.69 -8.18
N ALA A 27 -3.38 -3.22 -8.97
CA ALA A 27 -3.12 -2.73 -10.33
C ALA A 27 -4.35 -2.84 -11.23
N LEU A 28 -5.03 -3.99 -11.24
CA LEU A 28 -6.27 -4.19 -12.00
C LEU A 28 -7.38 -3.25 -11.53
N CYS A 29 -7.58 -3.13 -10.22
CA CYS A 29 -8.58 -2.26 -9.60
C CYS A 29 -8.43 -0.81 -10.05
N TYR A 30 -7.23 -0.23 -9.88
CA TYR A 30 -7.01 1.19 -10.18
C TYR A 30 -6.86 1.46 -11.67
N SER A 31 -6.38 0.49 -12.47
CA SER A 31 -6.37 0.64 -13.93
C SER A 31 -7.79 0.67 -14.49
N ALA A 32 -8.68 -0.17 -13.97
CA ALA A 32 -10.10 -0.08 -14.29
C ALA A 32 -10.70 1.27 -13.84
N LYS A 33 -10.35 1.76 -12.65
CA LYS A 33 -10.78 3.09 -12.17
C LYS A 33 -10.28 4.23 -13.06
N LEU A 34 -9.04 4.13 -13.56
CA LEU A 34 -8.44 5.09 -14.47
C LEU A 34 -9.18 5.13 -15.80
N VAL A 35 -9.46 3.97 -16.40
CA VAL A 35 -10.27 3.86 -17.64
C VAL A 35 -11.66 4.44 -17.41
N ALA A 36 -12.28 4.14 -16.26
CA ALA A 36 -13.58 4.69 -15.91
C ALA A 36 -13.55 6.23 -15.83
N GLY A 37 -12.54 6.80 -15.17
CA GLY A 37 -12.35 8.25 -15.09
C GLY A 37 -12.08 8.90 -16.44
N TYR A 38 -11.29 8.26 -17.30
CA TYR A 38 -10.95 8.77 -18.63
C TYR A 38 -12.15 8.79 -19.58
N HIS A 39 -13.02 7.78 -19.49
CA HIS A 39 -14.21 7.67 -20.33
C HIS A 39 -15.46 8.33 -19.74
N ALA A 40 -15.40 8.90 -18.53
CA ALA A 40 -16.57 9.46 -17.83
C ALA A 40 -17.42 10.43 -18.69
N LYS A 41 -16.79 11.25 -19.53
CA LYS A 41 -17.46 12.17 -20.46
C LYS A 41 -17.53 11.69 -21.92
N ARG A 42 -16.73 10.68 -22.29
CA ARG A 42 -16.55 10.21 -23.67
C ARG A 42 -17.44 9.02 -24.02
N ASN A 43 -17.54 8.08 -23.09
CA ASN A 43 -18.32 6.86 -23.25
C ASN A 43 -18.83 6.45 -21.85
N PRO A 44 -20.00 6.96 -21.42
CA PRO A 44 -20.54 6.72 -20.09
C PRO A 44 -20.80 5.24 -19.79
N ASP A 45 -21.24 4.46 -20.80
CA ASP A 45 -21.48 3.02 -20.63
C ASP A 45 -20.19 2.26 -20.33
N LEU A 46 -19.12 2.56 -21.08
CA LEU A 46 -17.81 1.98 -20.83
C LEU A 46 -17.28 2.41 -19.45
N ALA A 47 -17.43 3.68 -19.10
CA ALA A 47 -17.01 4.19 -17.80
C ALA A 47 -17.71 3.47 -16.65
N LYS A 48 -19.02 3.25 -16.76
CA LYS A 48 -19.80 2.49 -15.78
C LYS A 48 -19.33 1.04 -15.66
N ARG A 49 -19.09 0.34 -16.77
CA ARG A 49 -18.59 -1.05 -16.76
C ARG A 49 -17.25 -1.17 -16.03
N TYR A 50 -16.29 -0.28 -16.33
CA TYR A 50 -14.99 -0.28 -15.69
C TYR A 50 -15.04 0.19 -14.22
N ALA A 51 -15.95 1.12 -13.88
CA ALA A 51 -16.19 1.50 -12.49
C ALA A 51 -16.71 0.31 -11.67
N THR A 52 -17.66 -0.46 -12.22
CA THR A 52 -18.15 -1.70 -11.59
C THR A 52 -17.02 -2.71 -11.41
N ALA A 53 -16.21 -2.96 -12.43
CA ALA A 53 -15.06 -3.87 -12.33
C ALA A 53 -14.09 -3.43 -11.22
N SER A 54 -13.73 -2.14 -11.20
CA SER A 54 -12.89 -1.55 -10.15
C SER A 54 -13.49 -1.75 -8.76
N SER A 55 -14.77 -1.44 -8.57
CA SER A 55 -15.47 -1.59 -7.29
C SER A 55 -15.51 -3.04 -6.83
N ARG A 56 -15.79 -4.00 -7.72
CA ARG A 56 -15.83 -5.43 -7.39
C ARG A 56 -14.46 -5.96 -6.96
N ILE A 57 -13.40 -5.57 -7.67
CA ILE A 57 -12.02 -5.95 -7.30
C ILE A 57 -11.63 -5.33 -5.96
N SER A 58 -11.99 -4.07 -5.72
CA SER A 58 -11.74 -3.40 -4.44
C SER A 58 -12.47 -4.10 -3.28
N GLY A 59 -13.74 -4.47 -3.48
CA GLY A 59 -14.52 -5.23 -2.50
C GLY A 59 -13.90 -6.61 -2.21
N ALA A 60 -13.44 -7.33 -3.24
CA ALA A 60 -12.76 -8.61 -3.05
C ALA A 60 -11.48 -8.45 -2.20
N ARG A 61 -10.70 -7.39 -2.43
CA ARG A 61 -9.53 -7.07 -1.59
C ARG A 61 -9.93 -6.76 -0.15
N ALA A 62 -11.03 -6.05 0.07
CA ALA A 62 -11.55 -5.79 1.41
C ALA A 62 -11.96 -7.08 2.14
N THR A 63 -12.63 -7.99 1.44
CA THR A 63 -12.97 -9.32 1.99
C THR A 63 -11.73 -10.13 2.37
N LEU A 64 -10.67 -10.10 1.56
CA LEU A 64 -9.42 -10.80 1.89
C LEU A 64 -8.73 -10.22 3.13
N ARG A 65 -8.85 -8.92 3.38
CA ARG A 65 -8.25 -8.26 4.55
C ARG A 65 -8.95 -8.60 5.88
N LEU A 66 -10.11 -9.25 5.86
CA LEU A 66 -10.81 -9.67 7.08
C LEU A 66 -10.01 -10.65 7.95
N ILE A 67 -9.00 -11.31 7.38
CA ILE A 67 -8.11 -12.24 8.08
C ILE A 67 -6.72 -11.67 8.37
N ASP A 68 -6.47 -10.39 8.06
CA ASP A 68 -5.14 -9.77 8.20
C ASP A 68 -4.76 -9.49 9.67
N ASP A 69 -5.70 -9.55 10.61
CA ASP A 69 -5.42 -9.32 12.04
C ASP A 69 -4.49 -10.35 12.63
N ILE A 70 -4.62 -11.61 12.24
CA ILE A 70 -3.79 -12.68 12.79
C ILE A 70 -2.32 -12.44 12.39
N PRO A 71 -2.00 -12.22 11.10
CA PRO A 71 -0.67 -11.75 10.69
C PRO A 71 -0.23 -10.47 11.40
N MET A 72 -1.12 -9.50 11.60
CA MET A 72 -0.76 -8.24 12.26
C MET A 72 -0.44 -8.42 13.75
N ILE A 73 -1.20 -9.26 14.46
CA ILE A 73 -0.94 -9.63 15.86
C ILE A 73 0.39 -10.36 15.96
N GLN A 74 0.64 -11.35 15.10
CA GLN A 74 1.92 -12.05 15.05
C GLN A 74 3.06 -11.04 14.83
N TYR A 75 2.94 -10.15 13.84
CA TYR A 75 3.95 -9.14 13.55
C TYR A 75 4.19 -8.21 14.74
N ALA A 76 3.14 -7.74 15.41
CA ALA A 76 3.28 -6.87 16.57
C ALA A 76 3.97 -7.57 17.75
N LEU A 77 3.68 -8.85 17.98
CA LEU A 77 4.33 -9.65 19.02
C LEU A 77 5.82 -9.89 18.71
N GLU A 78 6.15 -10.25 17.47
CA GLU A 78 7.54 -10.44 17.03
C GLU A 78 8.34 -9.13 17.05
N TYR A 79 7.69 -8.00 16.77
CA TYR A 79 8.30 -6.68 16.81
C TYR A 79 8.56 -6.20 18.24
N GLY A 80 7.69 -6.58 19.18
CA GLY A 80 7.75 -6.15 20.57
C GLY A 80 7.73 -4.64 20.72
N LEU A 81 8.63 -4.10 21.55
CA LEU A 81 8.79 -2.66 21.76
C LEU A 81 9.84 -2.03 20.83
N GLY A 82 10.24 -2.72 19.75
CA GLY A 82 11.20 -2.21 18.76
C GLY A 82 12.65 -2.14 19.26
N GLU A 83 13.06 -3.06 20.13
CA GLU A 83 14.42 -3.12 20.71
C GLU A 83 15.52 -3.26 19.65
N ASN A 84 15.20 -3.85 18.49
CA ASN A 84 16.13 -4.09 17.39
C ASN A 84 16.20 -2.93 16.37
N GLU A 85 15.54 -1.81 16.63
CA GLU A 85 15.56 -0.67 15.72
C GLU A 85 16.87 0.14 15.82
N PRO A 86 17.32 0.76 14.72
CA PRO A 86 18.62 1.43 14.67
C PRO A 86 18.67 2.72 15.50
N ASP A 87 17.51 3.30 15.83
CA ASP A 87 17.40 4.46 16.70
C ASP A 87 16.02 4.54 17.38
N ARG A 88 15.91 5.47 18.34
CA ARG A 88 14.68 5.71 19.10
C ARG A 88 13.52 6.23 18.25
N VAL A 89 13.80 6.94 17.16
CA VAL A 89 12.75 7.50 16.28
C VAL A 89 12.07 6.36 15.53
N MET A 90 12.85 5.46 14.94
CA MET A 90 12.37 4.23 14.29
C MET A 90 11.56 3.36 15.25
N GLN A 91 12.04 3.20 16.49
CA GLN A 91 11.33 2.47 17.54
C GLN A 91 9.95 3.06 17.83
N VAL A 92 9.88 4.37 18.11
CA VAL A 92 8.60 5.04 18.40
C VAL A 92 7.66 4.98 17.20
N LEU A 93 8.16 5.22 15.99
CA LEU A 93 7.35 5.13 14.77
C LEU A 93 6.82 3.72 14.54
N GLY A 94 7.64 2.69 14.74
CA GLY A 94 7.24 1.30 14.54
C GLY A 94 6.22 0.82 15.57
N VAL A 95 6.44 1.10 16.86
CA VAL A 95 5.46 0.75 17.91
C VAL A 95 4.14 1.49 17.68
N THR A 96 4.19 2.77 17.31
CA THR A 96 2.98 3.56 17.02
C THR A 96 2.24 3.01 15.80
N ALA A 97 2.98 2.65 14.73
CA ALA A 97 2.40 2.05 13.53
C ALA A 97 1.69 0.73 13.87
N ASN A 98 2.32 -0.13 14.68
CA ASN A 98 1.72 -1.40 15.08
C ASN A 98 0.43 -1.20 15.88
N ILE A 99 0.40 -0.24 16.81
CA ILE A 99 -0.81 0.08 17.58
C ILE A 99 -1.94 0.54 16.64
N VAL A 100 -1.61 1.43 15.70
CA VAL A 100 -2.58 1.94 14.71
C VAL A 100 -3.12 0.80 13.84
N ASP A 101 -2.25 -0.08 13.34
CA ASP A 101 -2.65 -1.19 12.49
C ASP A 101 -3.48 -2.25 13.26
N LEU A 102 -3.12 -2.54 14.52
CA LEU A 102 -3.90 -3.42 15.40
C LEU A 102 -5.31 -2.90 15.68
N LEU A 103 -5.52 -1.58 15.69
CA LEU A 103 -6.84 -0.97 15.83
C LEU A 103 -7.58 -0.87 14.50
N TYR A 104 -6.85 -0.62 13.41
CA TYR A 104 -7.39 -0.48 12.06
C TYR A 104 -8.12 -1.75 11.59
N TYR A 105 -7.50 -2.92 11.68
CA TYR A 105 -8.09 -4.14 11.13
C TYR A 105 -9.42 -4.56 11.79
N PRO A 106 -9.61 -4.45 13.13
CA PRO A 106 -10.91 -4.62 13.76
C PRO A 106 -11.96 -3.60 13.29
N ILE A 107 -11.59 -2.32 13.19
CA ILE A 107 -12.48 -1.24 12.72
C ILE A 107 -12.94 -1.51 11.28
N GLU A 108 -12.01 -1.92 10.42
CA GLU A 108 -12.27 -2.26 9.04
C GLU A 108 -13.24 -3.44 8.91
N LYS A 109 -13.10 -4.47 9.76
CA LYS A 109 -14.08 -5.57 9.81
C LYS A 109 -15.47 -5.10 10.20
N VAL A 110 -15.59 -4.22 11.18
CA VAL A 110 -16.88 -3.66 11.59
C VAL A 110 -17.51 -2.91 10.42
N CYS A 111 -16.73 -2.09 9.70
CA CYS A 111 -17.20 -1.37 8.51
C CYS A 111 -17.67 -2.34 7.42
N TRP A 112 -16.90 -3.40 7.14
CA TRP A 112 -17.26 -4.41 6.14
C TRP A 112 -18.54 -5.16 6.51
N LEU A 113 -18.70 -5.55 7.78
CA LEU A 113 -19.90 -6.22 8.29
C LEU A 113 -21.15 -5.32 8.19
N ALA A 114 -20.99 -4.03 8.49
CA ALA A 114 -22.05 -3.03 8.37
C ALA A 114 -22.45 -2.80 6.91
N GLU A 115 -21.47 -2.65 6.01
CA GLU A 115 -21.70 -2.46 4.56
C GLU A 115 -22.53 -3.61 3.96
N HIS A 116 -22.28 -4.85 4.43
CA HIS A 116 -22.97 -6.05 3.96
C HIS A 116 -24.24 -6.38 4.76
N LYS A 117 -24.67 -5.52 5.69
CA LYS A 117 -25.86 -5.69 6.54
C LYS A 117 -25.87 -6.99 7.35
N ILE A 118 -24.68 -7.48 7.71
CA ILE A 118 -24.53 -8.65 8.58
C ILE A 118 -24.73 -8.24 10.03
N VAL A 119 -24.25 -7.04 10.39
CA VAL A 119 -24.43 -6.44 11.72
C VAL A 119 -25.02 -5.05 11.54
N ASP A 120 -26.05 -4.74 12.32
CA ASP A 120 -26.59 -3.38 12.40
C ASP A 120 -25.72 -2.54 13.35
N VAL A 121 -24.94 -1.63 12.76
CA VAL A 121 -24.02 -0.77 13.48
C VAL A 121 -24.58 0.65 13.51
N LYS A 122 -24.85 1.14 14.73
CA LYS A 122 -25.26 2.54 14.91
C LYS A 122 -24.19 3.47 14.37
N ASN A 123 -24.59 4.46 13.57
CA ASN A 123 -23.72 5.45 12.95
C ASN A 123 -22.61 4.84 12.06
N ALA A 124 -22.97 3.94 11.13
CA ALA A 124 -22.03 3.33 10.19
C ALA A 124 -21.13 4.35 9.47
N ASP A 125 -21.65 5.53 9.11
CA ASP A 125 -20.87 6.60 8.49
C ASP A 125 -19.73 7.11 9.41
N ASN A 126 -19.94 7.15 10.73
CA ASN A 126 -18.89 7.53 11.67
C ASN A 126 -17.80 6.46 11.74
N TRP A 127 -18.16 5.18 11.65
CA TRP A 127 -17.20 4.08 11.59
C TRP A 127 -16.37 4.13 10.31
N ASP A 128 -16.98 4.43 9.17
CA ASP A 128 -16.25 4.61 7.91
C ASP A 128 -15.27 5.80 7.96
N ASN A 129 -15.68 6.89 8.61
CA ASN A 129 -14.79 8.03 8.86
C ASN A 129 -13.60 7.66 9.74
N VAL A 130 -13.84 6.93 10.84
CA VAL A 130 -12.78 6.43 11.73
C VAL A 130 -11.86 5.49 10.97
N ASN A 131 -12.41 4.55 10.19
CA ASN A 131 -11.64 3.63 9.34
C ASN A 131 -10.71 4.39 8.38
N SER A 132 -11.24 5.41 7.71
CA SER A 132 -10.46 6.27 6.81
C SER A 132 -9.34 7.03 7.55
N ILE A 133 -9.57 7.52 8.76
CA ILE A 133 -8.54 8.18 9.58
C ILE A 133 -7.43 7.20 9.96
N PHE A 134 -7.78 6.02 10.45
CA PHE A 134 -6.80 4.98 10.82
C PHE A 134 -5.99 4.54 9.60
N TRP A 135 -6.62 4.38 8.44
CA TRP A 135 -5.90 4.08 7.21
C TRP A 135 -4.89 5.17 6.83
N VAL A 136 -5.29 6.44 6.89
CA VAL A 136 -4.38 7.58 6.64
C VAL A 136 -3.22 7.61 7.64
N LEU A 137 -3.49 7.40 8.93
CA LEU A 137 -2.46 7.35 9.97
C LEU A 137 -1.48 6.20 9.74
N SER A 138 -1.97 5.00 9.41
CA SER A 138 -1.14 3.84 9.07
C SER A 138 -0.21 4.14 7.90
N VAL A 139 -0.75 4.70 6.80
CA VAL A 139 0.06 5.04 5.62
C VAL A 139 1.07 6.15 5.92
N TYR A 140 0.68 7.15 6.71
CA TYR A 140 1.58 8.22 7.16
C TYR A 140 2.74 7.70 8.00
N LEU A 141 2.47 6.87 9.01
CA LEU A 141 3.51 6.29 9.88
C LEU A 141 4.47 5.41 9.07
N ASN A 142 3.94 4.62 8.14
CA ASN A 142 4.75 3.83 7.21
C ASN A 142 5.63 4.71 6.30
N LEU A 143 5.13 5.88 5.85
CA LEU A 143 5.92 6.84 5.09
C LEU A 143 7.07 7.41 5.95
N MET A 144 6.77 7.86 7.16
CA MET A 144 7.76 8.44 8.08
C MET A 144 8.85 7.41 8.43
N ARG A 145 8.45 6.17 8.72
CA ARG A 145 9.39 5.07 9.00
C ARG A 145 10.30 4.79 7.79
N THR A 146 9.72 4.75 6.58
CA THR A 146 10.50 4.53 5.35
C THR A 146 11.47 5.67 5.08
N MET A 147 11.04 6.92 5.28
CA MET A 147 11.89 8.10 5.13
C MET A 147 13.02 8.13 6.16
N ARG A 148 12.76 7.77 7.41
CA ARG A 148 13.79 7.69 8.45
C ARG A 148 14.81 6.61 8.14
N ASN A 149 14.36 5.41 7.77
CA ASN A 149 15.24 4.33 7.35
C ASN A 149 16.12 4.74 6.15
N PHE A 150 15.53 5.42 5.16
CA PHE A 150 16.26 5.96 4.01
C PHE A 150 17.33 6.98 4.44
N SER A 151 17.01 7.92 5.34
CA SER A 151 17.98 8.89 5.88
C SER A 151 19.16 8.21 6.56
N LEU A 152 18.89 7.21 7.42
CA LEU A 152 19.94 6.45 8.10
C LEU A 152 20.83 5.69 7.11
N ASN A 153 20.23 5.11 6.07
CA ASN A 153 20.98 4.39 5.04
C ASN A 153 21.78 5.35 4.16
N GLN A 154 21.24 6.53 3.84
CA GLN A 154 21.96 7.58 3.13
C GLN A 154 23.17 8.07 3.93
N GLU A 155 23.02 8.29 5.23
CA GLU A 155 24.11 8.69 6.11
C GLU A 155 25.22 7.64 6.17
N LYS A 156 24.86 6.35 6.24
CA LYS A 156 25.81 5.23 6.17
C LYS A 156 26.56 5.23 4.85
N LEU A 157 25.85 5.37 3.73
CA LEU A 157 26.46 5.43 2.40
C LEU A 157 27.43 6.61 2.25
N ASN A 158 27.05 7.78 2.74
CA ASN A 158 27.89 8.98 2.67
C ASN A 158 29.17 8.85 3.53
N ARG A 159 29.15 8.03 4.58
CA ARG A 159 30.32 7.76 5.44
C ARG A 159 31.26 6.71 4.85
N THR A 160 30.79 5.88 3.92
CA THR A 160 31.62 4.87 3.24
C THR A 160 32.61 5.57 2.30
N LYS A 161 33.87 5.68 2.72
CA LYS A 161 34.93 6.36 1.95
C LYS A 161 35.48 5.53 0.78
N ASN A 162 35.32 4.22 0.80
CA ASN A 162 35.78 3.33 -0.27
C ASN A 162 34.64 3.03 -1.25
N ILE A 163 34.66 3.67 -2.42
CA ILE A 163 33.73 3.40 -3.53
C ILE A 163 33.84 1.93 -4.00
N ASN A 164 35.02 1.32 -3.86
CA ASN A 164 35.26 -0.10 -4.18
C ASN A 164 34.57 -1.07 -3.20
N GLU A 165 34.18 -0.63 -1.99
CA GLU A 165 33.38 -1.42 -1.04
C GLU A 165 31.87 -1.24 -1.26
N LEU A 166 31.46 -0.29 -2.10
CA LEU A 166 30.05 -0.04 -2.39
C LEU A 166 29.52 -1.11 -3.37
N ASP A 167 29.10 -2.24 -2.80
CA ASP A 167 28.47 -3.32 -3.54
C ASP A 167 27.27 -2.80 -4.36
N VAL A 168 27.19 -3.20 -5.63
CA VAL A 168 26.07 -2.91 -6.55
C VAL A 168 24.73 -3.29 -5.92
N LYS A 169 24.72 -4.35 -5.09
CA LYS A 169 23.54 -4.77 -4.33
C LYS A 169 23.07 -3.70 -3.35
N THR A 170 23.99 -3.05 -2.63
CA THR A 170 23.69 -1.97 -1.67
C THR A 170 23.12 -0.75 -2.37
N LEU A 171 23.73 -0.33 -3.49
CA LEU A 171 23.21 0.79 -4.28
C LEU A 171 21.82 0.49 -4.85
N THR A 172 21.58 -0.74 -5.30
CA THR A 172 20.28 -1.13 -5.84
C THR A 172 19.21 -1.20 -4.74
N LYS A 173 19.54 -1.71 -3.54
CA LYS A 173 18.64 -1.66 -2.37
C LYS A 173 18.25 -0.23 -2.04
N HIS A 174 19.21 0.69 -2.03
CA HIS A 174 18.98 2.10 -1.77
C HIS A 174 18.07 2.75 -2.84
N ARG A 175 18.24 2.41 -4.12
CA ARG A 175 17.31 2.82 -5.19
C ARG A 175 15.89 2.29 -4.97
N LEU A 176 15.74 1.06 -4.48
CA LEU A 176 14.42 0.50 -4.17
C LEU A 176 13.76 1.14 -2.94
N GLU A 177 14.52 1.68 -2.00
CA GLU A 177 14.00 2.50 -0.91
C GLU A 177 13.44 3.82 -1.43
N MET A 178 14.11 4.51 -2.36
CA MET A 178 13.55 5.70 -3.02
C MET A 178 12.23 5.40 -3.73
N VAL A 179 12.17 4.28 -4.45
CA VAL A 179 10.91 3.83 -5.08
C VAL A 179 9.83 3.55 -4.03
N SER A 180 10.20 3.05 -2.85
CA SER A 180 9.26 2.83 -1.74
C SER A 180 8.69 4.15 -1.25
N ILE A 181 9.52 5.17 -1.08
CA ILE A 181 9.07 6.52 -0.66
C ILE A 181 8.09 7.08 -1.69
N VAL A 182 8.44 7.06 -2.98
CA VAL A 182 7.54 7.56 -4.04
C VAL A 182 6.20 6.82 -4.03
N ARG A 183 6.23 5.49 -3.94
CA ARG A 183 5.03 4.66 -3.89
C ARG A 183 4.17 4.98 -2.66
N ILE A 184 4.77 5.05 -1.47
CA ILE A 184 4.03 5.29 -0.23
C ILE A 184 3.50 6.73 -0.19
N SER A 185 4.22 7.69 -0.76
CA SER A 185 3.72 9.07 -0.94
C SER A 185 2.47 9.10 -1.83
N LEU A 186 2.46 8.33 -2.93
CA LEU A 186 1.26 8.18 -3.77
C LEU A 186 0.11 7.53 -2.98
N ASP A 187 0.42 6.49 -2.18
CA ASP A 187 -0.57 5.84 -1.31
C ASP A 187 -1.12 6.81 -0.25
N PHE A 188 -0.27 7.70 0.30
CA PHE A 188 -0.67 8.72 1.26
C PHE A 188 -1.58 9.77 0.63
N VAL A 189 -1.23 10.28 -0.56
CA VAL A 189 -2.09 11.20 -1.32
C VAL A 189 -3.44 10.57 -1.58
N HIS A 190 -3.46 9.29 -1.95
CA HIS A 190 -4.70 8.57 -2.16
C HIS A 190 -5.49 8.37 -0.86
N ALA A 191 -4.87 7.91 0.22
CA ALA A 191 -5.54 7.69 1.50
C ALA A 191 -6.19 8.99 2.02
N VAL A 192 -5.47 10.12 1.99
CA VAL A 192 -6.04 11.41 2.42
C VAL A 192 -7.22 11.83 1.53
N SER A 193 -7.21 11.46 0.25
CA SER A 193 -8.31 11.78 -0.66
C SER A 193 -9.62 11.04 -0.34
N THR A 194 -9.57 9.96 0.45
CA THR A 194 -10.78 9.24 0.89
C THR A 194 -11.38 9.79 2.17
N LEU A 195 -10.71 10.73 2.85
CA LEU A 195 -11.30 11.42 3.98
C LEU A 195 -12.54 12.23 3.57
N PRO A 196 -13.45 12.53 4.52
CA PRO A 196 -14.60 13.37 4.27
C PRO A 196 -14.21 14.77 3.79
N LYS A 197 -15.13 15.41 3.06
CA LYS A 197 -14.97 16.81 2.65
C LYS A 197 -14.78 17.70 3.89
N GLY A 198 -13.77 18.56 3.84
CA GLY A 198 -13.38 19.43 4.97
C GLY A 198 -12.06 19.02 5.62
N TYR A 199 -11.64 17.76 5.49
CA TYR A 199 -10.33 17.29 5.94
C TYR A 199 -9.33 17.34 4.78
N LEU A 200 -8.34 18.24 4.83
CA LEU A 200 -7.28 18.38 3.83
C LEU A 200 -7.82 18.44 2.38
N TRP A 201 -7.51 17.42 1.56
CA TRP A 201 -8.03 17.22 0.19
C TRP A 201 -9.01 16.04 0.08
N GLY A 202 -9.60 15.61 1.19
CA GLY A 202 -10.66 14.62 1.25
C GLY A 202 -11.80 14.94 0.29
N GLY A 203 -12.14 13.97 -0.56
CA GLY A 203 -13.18 14.07 -1.58
C GLY A 203 -12.91 15.07 -2.72
N LYS A 204 -11.70 15.65 -2.82
CA LYS A 204 -11.37 16.63 -3.88
C LYS A 204 -10.78 16.01 -5.15
N LEU A 205 -10.28 14.77 -5.09
CA LEU A 205 -9.69 14.11 -6.25
C LEU A 205 -10.77 13.49 -7.14
N SER A 206 -10.65 13.72 -8.45
CA SER A 206 -11.50 13.07 -9.44
C SER A 206 -11.20 11.58 -9.56
N THR A 207 -12.17 10.81 -10.09
CA THR A 207 -12.00 9.37 -10.38
C THR A 207 -10.77 9.09 -11.25
N LEU A 208 -10.47 9.96 -12.22
CA LEU A 208 -9.29 9.86 -13.07
C LEU A 208 -7.99 10.00 -12.26
N GLN A 209 -7.91 11.03 -11.40
CA GLN A 209 -6.73 11.25 -10.55
C GLN A 209 -6.51 10.09 -9.57
N VAL A 210 -7.58 9.61 -8.92
CA VAL A 210 -7.51 8.44 -8.03
C VAL A 210 -7.05 7.20 -8.78
N GLY A 211 -7.61 6.95 -9.98
CA GLY A 211 -7.18 5.86 -10.85
C GLY A 211 -5.70 5.98 -11.22
N ALA A 212 -5.24 7.15 -11.63
CA ALA A 212 -3.84 7.37 -12.03
C ALA A 212 -2.86 7.12 -10.87
N ILE A 213 -3.12 7.73 -9.71
CA ILE A 213 -2.29 7.57 -8.51
C ILE A 213 -2.22 6.10 -8.09
N GLY A 214 -3.37 5.43 -8.05
CA GLY A 214 -3.45 4.02 -7.67
C GLY A 214 -2.76 3.09 -8.67
N THR A 215 -2.88 3.34 -9.97
CA THR A 215 -2.20 2.56 -11.03
C THR A 215 -0.70 2.75 -10.97
N ILE A 216 -0.20 3.98 -10.83
CA ILE A 216 1.24 4.25 -10.72
C ILE A 216 1.80 3.59 -9.46
N SER A 217 1.14 3.75 -8.31
CA SER A 217 1.55 3.12 -7.06
C SER A 217 1.61 1.58 -7.18
N ALA A 218 0.59 0.96 -7.78
CA ALA A 218 0.56 -0.47 -8.00
C ALA A 218 1.68 -0.95 -8.94
N GLY A 219 1.93 -0.20 -10.03
CA GLY A 219 3.03 -0.46 -10.96
C GLY A 219 4.39 -0.41 -10.29
N LEU A 220 4.64 0.62 -9.46
CA LEU A 220 5.86 0.70 -8.64
C LEU A 220 5.96 -0.50 -7.67
N GLY A 221 4.86 -0.90 -7.05
CA GLY A 221 4.81 -2.08 -6.18
C GLY A 221 5.20 -3.38 -6.89
N ILE A 222 4.66 -3.61 -8.08
CA ILE A 222 5.00 -4.79 -8.91
C ILE A 222 6.47 -4.74 -9.33
N TYR A 223 6.94 -3.57 -9.81
CA TYR A 223 8.35 -3.37 -10.16
C TYR A 223 9.28 -3.71 -9.00
N GLN A 224 8.95 -3.25 -7.79
CA GLN A 224 9.73 -3.55 -6.59
C GLN A 224 9.81 -5.05 -6.27
N ILE A 225 8.72 -5.81 -6.48
CA ILE A 225 8.73 -7.26 -6.27
C ILE A 225 9.70 -7.93 -7.25
N PHE A 226 9.61 -7.59 -8.54
CA PHE A 226 10.53 -8.11 -9.56
C PHE A 226 11.98 -7.74 -9.27
N ALA A 227 12.24 -6.48 -8.93
CA ALA A 227 13.58 -6.00 -8.66
C ALA A 227 14.19 -6.64 -7.40
N LYS A 228 13.43 -6.78 -6.30
CA LYS A 228 13.88 -7.47 -5.08
C LYS A 228 14.20 -8.94 -5.34
N ARG A 229 13.40 -9.63 -6.15
CA ARG A 229 13.70 -11.02 -6.53
C ARG A 229 14.99 -11.14 -7.33
N ARG A 230 15.20 -10.27 -8.31
CA ARG A 230 16.43 -10.26 -9.12
C ARG A 230 17.68 -9.92 -8.30
N LEU A 231 17.54 -9.21 -7.19
CA LEU A 231 18.63 -8.91 -6.25
C LEU A 231 18.99 -10.06 -5.31
N ASN A 232 18.06 -10.98 -5.08
CA ASN A 232 18.22 -12.10 -4.13
C ASN A 232 18.52 -13.43 -4.83
N LYS A 233 18.42 -13.50 -6.15
CA LYS A 233 18.95 -14.58 -6.99
C LYS A 233 20.42 -14.29 -7.30
#